data_AF-A0AAU4EKK0-F1
#
_entry.id   AF-A0AAU4EKK0-F1
#
_cell.length_a   1.000
_cell.length_b   1.000
_cell.length_c   1.000
_cell.angle_alpha   90.00
_cell.angle_beta   90.00
_cell.angle_gamma   90.00
#
_symmetry.space_group_name_H-M   'P 1'
#
loop_
_entity.id
_entity.type
_entity.pdbx_description
1 polymer ?
#
loop_
_entity_poly.entity_id
_entity_poly.type
_entity_poly.pdbx_seq_one_letter_code
_entity_poly.pdbx_strand_id
1 'polypeptide(L)'
;MGFLRRLLGDRTPEGFAGSLDAGEDVVDSAPVEGGGHLLVTPLGLWIPDGPGGARRVGWHLIGKAAWKGGVFTLTESEETGTAGSAVVLADLAPVRFSLPEPGKVPHHVRLRVDGSVRSRHRQEIGPGGGAWFVQRKVPGRDGSVLQVRPDPGTDVSLVAAIAEQVAATLATAAE
;
A
#
# COMPACT_ATOMS: atom_id res chain seq x y z
N MET A 1 33.65 -15.59 -6.87
CA MET A 1 32.42 -14.97 -7.43
C MET A 1 31.40 -14.67 -6.32
N GLY A 2 31.71 -13.80 -5.34
CA GLY A 2 30.81 -13.56 -4.18
C GLY A 2 30.85 -12.15 -3.62
N PHE A 3 31.92 -11.40 -3.90
CA PHE A 3 32.11 -10.04 -3.39
C PHE A 3 31.35 -8.99 -4.22
N LEU A 4 31.17 -9.21 -5.53
CA LEU A 4 30.42 -8.32 -6.42
C LEU A 4 28.90 -8.39 -6.21
N ARG A 5 28.37 -9.55 -5.81
CA ARG A 5 26.97 -9.64 -5.37
C ARG A 5 26.78 -8.77 -4.14
N ARG A 6 27.62 -8.81 -3.11
CA ARG A 6 27.42 -7.99 -1.89
C ARG A 6 27.46 -6.46 -2.10
N LEU A 7 28.10 -5.97 -3.17
CA LEU A 7 28.11 -4.55 -3.56
C LEU A 7 26.97 -4.14 -4.50
N LEU A 8 26.32 -5.11 -5.16
CA LEU A 8 25.16 -4.95 -6.05
C LEU A 8 23.94 -5.74 -5.50
N GLY A 9 23.90 -5.93 -4.19
CA GLY A 9 23.45 -7.19 -3.60
C GLY A 9 22.00 -7.33 -3.32
N ASP A 10 21.53 -8.53 -3.63
CA ASP A 10 20.33 -9.13 -3.09
C ASP A 10 20.27 -8.87 -1.57
N ARG A 11 19.47 -7.87 -1.19
CA ARG A 11 19.21 -7.48 0.19
C ARG A 11 18.12 -8.34 0.82
N THR A 12 17.74 -9.44 0.18
CA THR A 12 16.76 -10.37 0.70
C THR A 12 17.31 -11.03 1.97
N PRO A 13 16.59 -10.96 3.10
CA PRO A 13 17.00 -11.64 4.32
C PRO A 13 17.06 -13.16 4.11
N GLU A 14 18.01 -13.82 4.78
CA GLU A 14 18.00 -15.27 4.87
C GLU A 14 16.68 -15.76 5.47
N GLY A 15 16.09 -16.80 4.88
CA GLY A 15 14.82 -17.37 5.33
C GLY A 15 13.58 -16.54 4.97
N PHE A 16 13.68 -15.57 4.05
CA PHE A 16 12.49 -14.96 3.46
C PHE A 16 11.64 -16.01 2.74
N ALA A 17 10.37 -16.08 3.10
CA ALA A 17 9.45 -17.13 2.65
C ALA A 17 8.67 -16.80 1.36
N GLY A 18 8.78 -15.56 0.87
CA GLY A 18 8.10 -15.14 -0.37
C GLY A 18 8.97 -15.36 -1.61
N SER A 19 8.37 -15.10 -2.78
CA SER A 19 9.08 -15.06 -4.06
C SER A 19 8.99 -13.66 -4.63
N LEU A 20 10.13 -12.99 -4.78
CA LEU A 20 10.19 -11.68 -5.44
C LEU A 20 9.94 -11.85 -6.95
N ASP A 21 9.28 -10.86 -7.56
CA ASP A 21 9.13 -10.85 -9.02
C ASP A 21 10.51 -10.64 -9.70
N ALA A 22 10.62 -11.01 -10.97
CA ALA A 22 11.85 -10.79 -11.73
C ALA A 22 12.21 -9.29 -11.76
N GLY A 23 13.40 -8.94 -11.25
CA GLY A 23 13.87 -7.55 -11.15
C GLY A 23 13.27 -6.76 -9.97
N GLU A 24 12.51 -7.40 -9.08
CA GLU A 24 12.10 -6.79 -7.81
C GLU A 24 13.23 -6.92 -6.78
N ASP A 25 13.93 -5.82 -6.52
CA ASP A 25 15.00 -5.80 -5.53
C ASP A 25 14.53 -5.30 -4.17
N VAL A 26 15.05 -5.91 -3.10
CA VAL A 26 14.83 -5.43 -1.73
C VAL A 26 15.58 -4.11 -1.51
N VAL A 27 14.88 -3.12 -0.95
CA VAL A 27 15.41 -1.82 -0.57
C VAL A 27 15.89 -1.84 0.88
N ASP A 28 15.06 -2.37 1.77
CA ASP A 28 15.36 -2.50 3.18
C ASP A 28 14.48 -3.59 3.80
N SER A 29 14.88 -4.11 4.94
CA SER A 29 14.15 -5.17 5.65
C SER A 29 14.31 -5.07 7.16
N ALA A 30 13.29 -5.48 7.89
CA ALA A 30 13.31 -5.55 9.35
C ALA A 30 12.75 -6.90 9.83
N PRO A 31 13.42 -7.60 10.75
CA PRO A 31 12.89 -8.82 11.34
C PRO A 31 11.64 -8.51 12.18
N VAL A 32 10.65 -9.40 12.10
CA VAL A 32 9.44 -9.33 12.91
C VAL A 32 9.59 -10.29 14.09
N GLU A 33 9.29 -9.80 15.30
CA GLU A 33 9.20 -10.67 16.48
C GLU A 33 8.11 -11.73 16.27
N GLY A 34 8.45 -13.00 16.49
CA GLY A 34 7.58 -14.13 16.17
C GLY A 34 7.79 -14.73 14.77
N GLY A 35 8.67 -14.13 13.96
CA GLY A 35 9.16 -14.71 12.71
C GLY A 35 8.80 -13.93 11.45
N GLY A 36 9.58 -14.18 10.39
CA GLY A 36 9.46 -13.46 9.12
C GLY A 36 10.06 -12.06 9.16
N HIS A 37 9.78 -11.29 8.11
CA HIS A 37 10.36 -9.97 7.91
C HIS A 37 9.36 -9.04 7.23
N LEU A 38 9.48 -7.75 7.51
CA LEU A 38 8.95 -6.71 6.62
C LEU A 38 10.01 -6.38 5.57
N LEU A 39 9.71 -6.52 4.28
CA LEU A 39 10.63 -6.10 3.20
C LEU A 39 10.00 -4.97 2.38
N VAL A 40 10.76 -3.91 2.19
CA VAL A 40 10.40 -2.81 1.30
C VAL A 40 10.98 -3.09 -0.07
N THR A 41 10.14 -3.09 -1.11
CA THR A 41 10.57 -3.22 -2.51
C THR A 41 10.01 -2.07 -3.35
N PRO A 42 10.42 -1.94 -4.62
CA PRO A 42 9.76 -1.03 -5.55
C PRO A 42 8.27 -1.30 -5.77
N LEU A 43 7.85 -2.56 -5.67
CA LEU A 43 6.50 -2.99 -6.02
C LEU A 43 5.54 -2.98 -4.82
N GLY A 44 6.05 -3.17 -3.60
CA GLY A 44 5.21 -3.17 -2.41
C GLY A 44 5.96 -3.37 -1.10
N LEU A 45 5.18 -3.53 -0.04
CA LEU A 45 5.64 -3.99 1.26
C LEU A 45 5.33 -5.49 1.37
N TRP A 46 6.36 -6.32 1.51
CA TRP A 46 6.14 -7.70 1.91
C TRP A 46 5.96 -7.79 3.42
N ILE A 47 4.98 -8.58 3.85
CA ILE A 47 4.65 -8.82 5.24
C ILE A 47 4.52 -10.33 5.52
N PRO A 48 4.74 -10.78 6.76
CA PRO A 48 4.41 -12.15 7.16
C PRO A 48 2.93 -12.47 6.93
N ASP A 49 2.64 -13.68 6.44
CA ASP A 49 1.29 -14.16 6.15
C ASP A 49 1.12 -15.60 6.62
N GLY A 50 1.00 -15.75 7.94
CA GLY A 50 0.95 -17.06 8.61
C GLY A 50 2.31 -17.74 8.77
N PRO A 51 2.36 -18.95 9.37
CA PRO A 51 3.59 -19.64 9.67
C PRO A 51 4.41 -19.96 8.41
N GLY A 52 5.59 -19.35 8.29
CA GLY A 52 6.48 -19.56 7.15
C GLY A 52 5.94 -19.02 5.82
N GLY A 53 4.98 -18.09 5.86
CA GLY A 53 4.42 -17.43 4.68
C GLY A 53 4.78 -15.94 4.63
N ALA A 54 4.84 -15.38 3.43
CA ALA A 54 4.93 -13.95 3.21
C ALA A 54 4.14 -13.54 1.98
N ARG A 55 3.49 -12.38 2.02
CA ARG A 55 2.77 -11.81 0.88
C ARG A 55 3.10 -10.35 0.66
N ARG A 56 2.94 -9.88 -0.57
CA ARG A 56 3.18 -8.50 -0.96
C ARG A 56 1.89 -7.67 -0.89
N VAL A 57 1.97 -6.53 -0.22
CA VAL A 57 0.95 -5.48 -0.25
C VAL A 57 1.43 -4.38 -1.19
N GLY A 58 0.68 -4.14 -2.26
CA GLY A 58 1.00 -3.06 -3.19
C GLY A 58 0.94 -1.69 -2.49
N TRP A 59 1.84 -0.76 -2.87
CA TRP A 59 1.88 0.57 -2.24
C TRP A 59 0.55 1.35 -2.33
N HIS A 60 -0.23 1.10 -3.38
CA HIS A 60 -1.55 1.68 -3.61
C HIS A 60 -2.66 1.08 -2.74
N LEU A 61 -2.41 -0.06 -2.08
CA LEU A 61 -3.34 -0.72 -1.15
C LEU A 61 -2.96 -0.50 0.31
N ILE A 62 -1.91 0.28 0.59
CA ILE A 62 -1.61 0.72 1.96
C ILE A 62 -2.44 1.96 2.26
N GLY A 63 -3.57 1.76 2.95
CA GLY A 63 -4.45 2.82 3.43
C GLY A 63 -3.78 3.66 4.53
N LYS A 64 -3.10 2.99 5.47
CA LYS A 64 -2.31 3.65 6.52
C LYS A 64 -1.17 2.76 6.99
N ALA A 65 -0.02 3.38 7.26
CA ALA A 65 1.08 2.77 7.99
C ALA A 65 1.48 3.69 9.16
N ALA A 66 1.66 3.12 10.34
CA ALA A 66 2.06 3.86 11.52
C ALA A 66 3.17 3.12 12.27
N TRP A 67 4.11 3.88 12.82
CA TRP A 67 5.17 3.35 13.67
C TRP A 67 5.11 4.05 15.02
N LYS A 68 5.05 3.27 16.11
CA LYS A 68 5.11 3.80 17.47
C LYS A 68 5.65 2.74 18.43
N GLY A 69 6.68 3.11 19.20
CA GLY A 69 7.18 2.30 20.32
C GLY A 69 7.56 0.87 19.95
N GLY A 70 8.28 0.65 18.86
CA GLY A 70 8.68 -0.70 18.45
C GLY A 70 7.63 -1.45 17.61
N VAL A 71 6.44 -0.90 17.43
CA VAL A 71 5.35 -1.57 16.72
C VAL A 71 5.01 -0.84 15.41
N PHE A 72 5.06 -1.58 14.31
CA PHE A 72 4.56 -1.17 13.01
C PHE A 72 3.11 -1.63 12.86
N THR A 73 2.19 -0.70 12.68
CA THR A 73 0.76 -0.96 12.44
C THR A 73 0.45 -0.66 10.98
N LEU A 74 -0.09 -1.66 10.28
CA LEU A 74 -0.50 -1.57 8.89
C LEU A 74 -2.03 -1.68 8.81
N THR A 75 -2.65 -0.72 8.13
CA THR A 75 -4.03 -0.81 7.66
C THR A 75 -3.97 -0.92 6.15
N GLU A 76 -4.29 -2.11 5.67
CA GLU A 76 -4.46 -2.38 4.26
C GLU A 76 -5.84 -1.93 3.81
N SER A 77 -5.97 -1.64 2.53
CA SER A 77 -7.23 -1.45 1.87
C SER A 77 -7.44 -2.59 0.87
N GLU A 78 -8.65 -3.10 0.79
CA GLU A 78 -9.06 -4.06 -0.23
C GLU A 78 -9.91 -3.38 -1.30
N GLU A 79 -9.81 -3.86 -2.54
CA GLU A 79 -10.66 -3.42 -3.64
C GLU A 79 -12.00 -4.15 -3.54
N THR A 80 -13.07 -3.42 -3.27
CA THR A 80 -14.42 -3.99 -3.11
C THR A 80 -15.26 -3.88 -4.39
N GLY A 81 -14.78 -3.11 -5.37
CA GLY A 81 -15.41 -2.98 -6.68
C GLY A 81 -14.83 -1.83 -7.50
N THR A 82 -15.48 -1.55 -8.62
CA THR A 82 -15.11 -0.46 -9.54
C THR A 82 -16.30 0.46 -9.79
N ALA A 83 -16.02 1.74 -10.04
CA ALA A 83 -16.99 2.74 -10.46
C ALA A 83 -16.43 3.50 -11.68
N GLY A 84 -16.82 3.08 -12.88
CA GLY A 84 -16.10 3.45 -14.10
C GLY A 84 -14.64 2.98 -14.05
N SER A 85 -13.69 3.89 -14.26
CA SER A 85 -12.25 3.61 -14.10
C SER A 85 -11.72 3.84 -12.68
N ALA A 86 -12.58 4.27 -11.73
CA ALA A 86 -12.22 4.35 -10.32
C ALA A 86 -12.33 3.00 -9.62
N VAL A 87 -11.51 2.81 -8.60
CA VAL A 87 -11.55 1.65 -7.71
C VAL A 87 -12.17 2.06 -6.37
N VAL A 88 -13.15 1.29 -5.90
CA VAL A 88 -13.77 1.48 -4.58
C VAL A 88 -13.02 0.61 -3.57
N LEU A 89 -12.64 1.21 -2.45
CA LEU A 89 -11.84 0.58 -1.40
C LEU A 89 -12.61 0.48 -0.08
N ALA A 90 -12.30 -0.57 0.68
CA ALA A 90 -12.60 -0.66 2.11
C ALA A 90 -11.30 -0.89 2.90
N ASP A 91 -11.22 -0.38 4.13
CA ASP A 91 -10.09 -0.67 5.01
C ASP A 91 -10.27 -2.04 5.68
N LEU A 92 -9.21 -2.84 5.64
CA LEU A 92 -9.10 -4.06 6.43
C LEU A 92 -8.77 -3.74 7.89
N ALA A 93 -8.99 -4.74 8.76
CA ALA A 93 -8.59 -4.63 10.16
C ALA A 93 -7.08 -4.36 10.28
N PRO A 94 -6.62 -3.41 11.13
CA PRO A 94 -5.20 -3.12 11.26
C PRO A 94 -4.41 -4.31 11.84
N VAL A 95 -3.33 -4.70 11.17
CA VAL A 95 -2.37 -5.70 11.64
C VAL A 95 -1.15 -5.03 12.27
N ARG A 96 -0.48 -5.72 13.20
CA ARG A 96 0.64 -5.18 13.98
C ARG A 96 1.85 -6.10 13.92
N PHE A 97 3.02 -5.51 13.76
CA PHE A 97 4.30 -6.20 13.74
C PHE A 97 5.25 -5.53 14.74
N SER A 98 5.70 -6.29 15.73
CA SER A 98 6.78 -5.85 16.62
C SER A 98 8.11 -5.96 15.89
N LEU A 99 8.82 -4.85 15.75
CA LEU A 99 10.12 -4.77 15.09
C LEU A 99 11.17 -4.33 16.12
N PRO A 100 11.90 -5.27 16.76
CA PRO A 100 12.95 -4.92 17.73
C PRO A 100 14.08 -4.12 17.07
N GLU A 101 14.35 -4.40 15.79
CA GLU A 101 15.39 -3.76 14.99
C GLU A 101 14.78 -3.21 13.68
N PRO A 102 14.05 -2.08 13.73
CA PRO A 102 13.27 -1.60 12.59
C PRO A 102 14.11 -1.00 11.45
N GLY A 103 15.40 -0.71 11.70
CA GLY A 103 16.28 -0.09 10.71
C GLY A 103 15.68 1.19 10.10
N LYS A 104 15.71 1.29 8.76
CA LYS A 104 15.05 2.39 8.02
C LYS A 104 13.72 1.97 7.40
N VAL A 105 13.20 0.77 7.70
CA VAL A 105 11.94 0.27 7.14
C VAL A 105 10.79 1.24 7.37
N PRO A 106 10.52 1.76 8.60
CA PRO A 106 9.44 2.73 8.79
C PRO A 106 9.57 3.99 7.93
N HIS A 107 10.81 4.48 7.75
CA HIS A 107 11.07 5.64 6.92
C HIS A 107 10.84 5.35 5.43
N HIS A 108 11.33 4.20 4.94
CA HIS A 108 11.15 3.82 3.54
C HIS A 108 9.69 3.51 3.20
N VAL A 109 8.93 2.85 4.08
CA VAL A 109 7.48 2.66 3.92
C VAL A 109 6.80 4.02 3.80
N ARG A 110 7.10 4.97 4.70
CA ARG A 110 6.52 6.31 4.62
C ARG A 110 6.80 6.98 3.28
N LEU A 111 8.06 7.00 2.82
CA LEU A 111 8.42 7.58 1.53
C LEU A 111 7.67 6.94 0.37
N ARG A 112 7.47 5.62 0.40
CA ARG A 112 6.77 4.87 -0.65
C ARG A 112 5.27 5.13 -0.65
N VAL A 113 4.64 5.11 0.52
CA VAL A 113 3.21 5.40 0.68
C VAL A 113 2.92 6.84 0.25
N ASP A 114 3.67 7.81 0.79
CA ASP A 114 3.50 9.23 0.44
C ASP A 114 3.78 9.46 -1.06
N GLY A 115 4.84 8.85 -1.60
CA GLY A 115 5.22 8.97 -3.02
C GLY A 115 4.27 8.29 -4.01
N SER A 116 3.41 7.39 -3.53
CA SER A 116 2.35 6.77 -4.33
C SER A 116 1.17 7.71 -4.57
N VAL A 117 0.96 8.70 -3.71
CA VAL A 117 -0.18 9.63 -3.79
C VAL A 117 0.16 10.81 -4.71
N ARG A 118 -0.63 11.00 -5.77
CA ARG A 118 -0.54 12.18 -6.66
C ARG A 118 -1.38 13.34 -6.14
N SER A 119 -2.60 13.03 -5.73
CA SER A 119 -3.55 13.99 -5.15
C SER A 119 -4.47 13.24 -4.19
N ARG A 120 -5.00 13.97 -3.20
CA ARG A 120 -6.01 13.46 -2.27
C ARG A 120 -6.98 14.56 -1.93
N HIS A 121 -8.26 14.21 -1.86
CA HIS A 121 -9.33 15.11 -1.44
C HIS A 121 -10.35 14.31 -0.62
N ARG A 122 -10.80 14.87 0.50
CA ARG A 122 -11.93 14.29 1.25
C ARG A 122 -13.17 15.10 0.91
N GLN A 123 -14.19 14.42 0.42
CA GLN A 123 -15.49 14.99 0.10
C GLN A 123 -16.48 14.60 1.21
N GLU A 124 -17.26 15.55 1.72
CA GLU A 124 -18.41 15.23 2.58
C GLU A 124 -19.56 14.68 1.72
N ILE A 125 -20.19 13.60 2.18
CA ILE A 125 -21.22 12.87 1.44
C ILE A 125 -22.46 12.78 2.32
N GLY A 126 -23.34 13.77 2.18
CA GLY A 126 -24.57 13.89 2.95
C GLY A 126 -24.35 14.08 4.46
N PRO A 127 -25.43 14.05 5.25
CA PRO A 127 -25.34 14.17 6.70
C PRO A 127 -24.87 12.85 7.31
N GLY A 128 -23.58 12.76 7.66
CA GLY A 128 -23.05 11.66 8.49
C GLY A 128 -21.89 10.88 7.90
N GLY A 129 -21.35 11.26 6.75
CA GLY A 129 -20.24 10.54 6.14
C GLY A 129 -19.44 11.38 5.15
N GLY A 130 -18.35 10.79 4.69
CA GLY A 130 -17.48 11.37 3.68
C GLY A 130 -16.74 10.28 2.94
N ALA A 131 -16.00 10.65 1.92
CA ALA A 131 -15.14 9.71 1.21
C ALA A 131 -13.83 10.38 0.83
N TRP A 132 -12.75 9.61 0.90
CA TRP A 132 -11.46 10.01 0.38
C TRP A 132 -11.36 9.62 -1.08
N PHE A 133 -11.09 10.60 -1.94
CA PHE A 133 -10.75 10.41 -3.34
C PHE A 133 -9.25 10.63 -3.48
N VAL A 134 -8.52 9.60 -3.91
CA VAL A 134 -7.06 9.60 -3.93
C VAL A 134 -6.59 9.10 -5.28
N GLN A 135 -5.84 9.92 -6.02
CA GLN A 135 -5.15 9.45 -7.22
C GLN A 135 -3.82 8.83 -6.81
N ARG A 136 -3.63 7.55 -7.14
CA ARG A 136 -2.41 6.81 -6.78
C ARG A 136 -1.67 6.26 -7.99
N LYS A 137 -0.34 6.31 -7.93
CA LYS A 137 0.53 5.54 -8.81
C LYS A 137 0.48 4.07 -8.42
N VAL A 138 0.41 3.20 -9.42
CA VAL A 138 0.54 1.76 -9.22
C VAL A 138 1.86 1.33 -9.87
N PRO A 139 2.81 0.75 -9.12
CA PRO A 139 4.04 0.22 -9.71
C PRO A 139 3.73 -0.71 -10.90
N GLY A 140 4.45 -0.54 -12.00
CA GLY A 140 4.25 -1.33 -13.23
C GLY A 140 3.05 -0.92 -14.08
N ARG A 141 2.33 0.16 -13.74
CA ARG A 141 1.26 0.73 -14.56
C ARG A 141 1.56 2.19 -14.90
N ASP A 142 1.26 2.58 -16.12
CA ASP A 142 1.34 3.98 -16.53
C ASP A 142 0.18 4.79 -15.93
N GLY A 143 0.45 6.07 -15.65
CA GLY A 143 -0.56 6.99 -15.11
C GLY A 143 -0.87 6.79 -13.61
N SER A 144 -2.09 7.16 -13.23
CA SER A 144 -2.60 7.02 -11.87
C SER A 144 -4.02 6.49 -11.87
N VAL A 145 -4.37 5.69 -10.86
CA VAL A 145 -5.71 5.18 -10.63
C VAL A 145 -6.41 6.07 -9.62
N LEU A 146 -7.67 6.44 -9.88
CA LEU A 146 -8.52 7.06 -8.87
C LEU A 146 -9.03 5.97 -7.93
N GLN A 147 -8.66 6.05 -6.67
CA GLN A 147 -9.19 5.20 -5.61
C GLN A 147 -10.13 6.01 -4.73
N VAL A 148 -11.24 5.41 -4.34
CA VAL A 148 -12.23 6.04 -3.47
C VAL A 148 -12.50 5.17 -2.27
N ARG A 149 -12.36 5.76 -1.07
CA ARG A 149 -12.56 5.07 0.20
C ARG A 149 -13.64 5.78 1.01
N PRO A 150 -14.87 5.23 1.08
CA PRO A 150 -15.91 5.74 1.96
C PRO A 150 -15.47 5.69 3.43
N ASP A 151 -15.80 6.71 4.21
CA ASP A 151 -15.71 6.67 5.66
C ASP A 151 -16.81 5.74 6.22
N PRO A 152 -16.61 5.11 7.39
CA PRO A 152 -17.63 4.25 8.00
C PRO A 152 -19.00 4.93 8.10
N GLY A 153 -20.06 4.21 7.68
CA GLY A 153 -21.44 4.73 7.70
C GLY A 153 -21.84 5.57 6.48
N THR A 154 -20.92 5.82 5.54
CA THR A 154 -21.23 6.54 4.29
C THR A 154 -21.94 5.63 3.28
N ASP A 155 -22.91 6.17 2.53
CA ASP A 155 -23.57 5.46 1.42
C ASP A 155 -22.58 5.14 0.30
N VAL A 156 -22.16 3.88 0.22
CA VAL A 156 -21.19 3.39 -0.77
C VAL A 156 -21.69 3.55 -2.19
N SER A 157 -23.00 3.40 -2.43
CA SER A 157 -23.57 3.49 -3.78
C SER A 157 -23.52 4.94 -4.29
N LEU A 158 -23.83 5.90 -3.43
CA LEU A 158 -23.70 7.33 -3.75
C LEU A 158 -22.22 7.70 -3.98
N VAL A 159 -21.31 7.22 -3.14
CA VAL A 159 -19.87 7.45 -3.32
C VAL A 159 -19.38 6.88 -4.66
N ALA A 160 -19.80 5.67 -5.03
CA ALA A 160 -19.46 5.06 -6.30
C ALA A 160 -19.97 5.90 -7.49
N ALA A 161 -21.21 6.38 -7.45
CA ALA A 161 -21.76 7.24 -8.51
C ALA A 161 -20.95 8.55 -8.68
N ILE A 162 -20.52 9.17 -7.58
CA ILE A 162 -19.65 10.36 -7.61
C ILE A 162 -18.26 9.99 -8.15
N ALA A 163 -17.71 8.86 -7.74
CA ALA A 163 -16.41 8.36 -8.20
C ALA A 163 -16.38 8.16 -9.72
N GLU A 164 -17.43 7.59 -10.29
CA GLU A 164 -17.58 7.40 -11.72
C GLU A 164 -17.54 8.74 -12.48
N GLN A 165 -18.28 9.75 -12.00
CA GLN A 165 -18.29 11.09 -12.60
C GLN A 165 -16.93 11.79 -12.52
N VAL A 166 -16.25 11.67 -11.36
CA VAL A 166 -14.90 12.23 -11.18
C VAL A 166 -13.90 11.53 -12.09
N ALA A 167 -13.96 10.21 -12.21
CA ALA A 167 -13.09 9.43 -13.07
C ALA A 167 -13.26 9.81 -14.56
N ALA A 168 -14.51 9.96 -15.02
CA ALA A 168 -14.80 10.42 -16.37
C ALA A 168 -14.23 11.83 -16.64
N THR A 169 -14.37 12.74 -15.67
CA THR A 169 -13.83 14.11 -15.79
C THR A 169 -12.30 14.12 -15.88
N LEU A 170 -11.63 13.27 -15.09
CA LEU A 170 -10.17 13.15 -15.11
C LEU A 170 -9.65 12.55 -16.43
N ALA A 171 -10.40 11.63 -17.04
CA ALA A 171 -10.04 11.06 -18.33
C ALA A 171 -10.07 12.12 -19.44
N THR A 172 -11.14 12.93 -19.51
CA THR A 172 -11.23 14.03 -20.50
C THR A 172 -10.15 15.09 -20.30
N ALA A 173 -9.72 15.35 -19.06
CA ALA A 173 -8.69 16.35 -18.78
C ALA A 173 -7.26 15.90 -19.12
N ALA A 174 -7.05 14.61 -19.40
CA ALA A 174 -5.75 14.04 -19.75
C ALA A 174 -5.51 13.94 -21.28
N GLU A 175 -6.56 14.21 -22.08
CA GLU A 175 -6.52 14.31 -23.56
C GLU A 175 -6.14 15.73 -24.02
#